data_AF-A0A533VAJ2-F1
#
_entry.id   AF-A0A533VAJ2-F1
#
_cell.length_a   1.000
_cell.length_b   1.000
_cell.length_c   1.000
_cell.angle_alpha   90.00
_cell.angle_beta   90.00
_cell.angle_gamma   90.00
#
_symmetry.space_group_name_H-M   'P 1'
#
loop_
_entity.id
_entity.type
_entity.pdbx_description
1 polymer ?
#
loop_
_entity_poly.entity_id
_entity_poly.type
_entity_poly.pdbx_seq_one_letter_code
_entity_poly.pdbx_strand_id
1 'polypeptide(L)'
;MKKSFALLMLLFILSFVLLYFINDSKVLAANDTFSAHGQISSLVLGMPPSTHTINMSSVEKFILSSNWKLVTDKGKIANFTSEFYTGPINGANNHTHLLTNLRIPDDKPVQLSPDRSTKISGILDVLTNGKAAWNDVLTTISISNGRTISISLADNGTQRHFMGQPIYGIVNDLIRQQ
;
A
#
# COMPACT_ATOMS: atom_id res chain seq x y z
N MET A 1 -22.54 56.86 -22.96
CA MET A 1 -21.41 56.67 -22.03
C MET A 1 -21.69 55.80 -20.80
N LYS A 2 -22.93 55.68 -20.26
CA LYS A 2 -23.20 54.91 -19.03
C LYS A 2 -23.15 53.37 -19.13
N LYS A 3 -23.39 52.78 -20.31
CA LYS A 3 -23.41 51.31 -20.49
C LYS A 3 -22.01 50.66 -20.52
N SER A 4 -20.95 51.41 -20.83
CA SER A 4 -19.58 50.88 -20.93
C SER A 4 -18.91 50.69 -19.56
N PHE A 5 -19.28 51.50 -18.55
CA PHE A 5 -18.76 51.38 -17.19
C PHE A 5 -19.27 50.13 -16.46
N ALA A 6 -20.53 49.74 -16.67
CA ALA A 6 -21.10 48.56 -16.05
C ALA A 6 -20.46 47.25 -16.56
N LEU A 7 -20.12 47.20 -17.85
CA LEU A 7 -19.48 46.03 -18.46
C LEU A 7 -18.03 45.85 -17.95
N LEU A 8 -17.30 46.96 -17.79
CA LEU A 8 -15.92 46.94 -17.27
C LEU A 8 -15.88 46.47 -15.81
N MET A 9 -16.85 46.88 -15.00
CA MET A 9 -16.93 46.50 -13.58
C MET A 9 -17.31 45.02 -13.40
N LEU A 10 -18.18 44.48 -14.27
CA LEU A 10 -18.56 43.06 -14.25
C LEU A 10 -17.38 42.14 -14.63
N LEU A 11 -16.57 42.55 -15.62
CA LEU A 11 -15.34 41.86 -16.01
C LEU A 11 -14.28 41.86 -14.88
N PHE A 12 -14.22 42.93 -14.09
CA PHE A 12 -13.30 43.05 -12.95
C PHE A 12 -13.70 42.19 -11.75
N ILE A 13 -15.00 42.03 -11.49
CA ILE A 13 -15.50 41.14 -10.44
C ILE A 13 -15.33 39.68 -10.86
N LEU A 14 -15.60 39.36 -12.13
CA LEU A 14 -15.41 38.00 -12.65
C LEU A 14 -13.94 37.58 -12.63
N SER A 15 -12.99 38.48 -12.90
CA SER A 15 -11.55 38.19 -12.81
C SER A 15 -11.08 37.98 -11.36
N PHE A 16 -11.62 38.72 -10.39
CA PHE A 16 -11.33 38.50 -8.97
C PHE A 16 -11.88 37.17 -8.46
N VAL A 17 -13.09 36.80 -8.89
CA VAL A 17 -13.69 35.48 -8.55
C VAL A 17 -12.90 34.35 -9.22
N LEU A 18 -12.47 34.50 -10.48
CA LEU A 18 -11.62 33.51 -11.15
C LEU A 18 -10.26 33.35 -10.47
N LEU A 19 -9.62 34.45 -10.03
CA LEU A 19 -8.37 34.38 -9.26
C LEU A 19 -8.55 33.73 -7.89
N TYR A 20 -9.71 33.90 -7.24
CA TYR A 20 -10.00 33.24 -5.97
C TYR A 20 -10.18 31.72 -6.14
N PHE A 21 -10.75 31.27 -7.26
CA PHE A 21 -10.90 29.84 -7.58
C PHE A 21 -9.63 29.17 -8.12
N ILE A 22 -8.62 29.92 -8.57
CA ILE A 22 -7.36 29.36 -9.10
C ILE A 22 -6.32 29.12 -7.99
N ASN A 23 -6.50 29.67 -6.78
CA ASN A 23 -5.47 29.62 -5.73
C ASN A 23 -5.57 28.47 -4.72
N ASP A 24 -6.54 27.56 -4.83
CA ASP A 24 -6.71 26.45 -3.87
C ASP A 24 -6.37 25.06 -4.43
N SER A 25 -5.70 24.97 -5.58
CA SER A 25 -5.02 23.75 -5.99
C SER A 25 -3.54 23.75 -5.58
N LYS A 26 -3.23 24.28 -4.38
CA LYS A 26 -2.07 23.75 -3.67
C LYS A 26 -2.41 22.31 -3.35
N VAL A 27 -1.85 21.37 -4.13
CA VAL A 27 -1.67 19.99 -3.68
C VAL A 27 -1.04 20.12 -2.29
N LEU A 28 -1.83 19.94 -1.23
CA LEU A 28 -1.32 19.91 0.12
C LEU A 28 -0.31 18.76 0.09
N ALA A 29 0.98 19.11 0.12
CA ALA A 29 2.03 18.12 0.28
C ALA A 29 1.65 17.33 1.53
N ALA A 30 1.42 16.02 1.42
CA ALA A 30 1.11 15.28 2.61
C ALA A 30 2.29 15.39 3.55
N ASN A 31 2.03 15.82 4.78
CA ASN A 31 3.02 15.86 5.84
C ASN A 31 2.80 14.72 6.84
N ASP A 32 1.93 13.75 6.52
CA ASP A 32 1.54 12.68 7.42
C ASP A 32 2.77 11.84 7.81
N THR A 33 3.04 11.86 9.11
CA THR A 33 4.06 11.05 9.76
C THR A 33 3.32 10.05 10.63
N PHE A 34 3.46 8.77 10.33
CA PHE A 34 2.82 7.72 11.13
C PHE A 34 3.67 6.45 11.13
N SER A 35 3.42 5.60 12.11
CA SER A 35 3.97 4.25 12.15
C SER A 35 2.85 3.25 12.38
N ALA A 36 2.98 2.08 11.76
CA ALA A 36 2.08 0.97 11.94
C ALA A 36 2.88 -0.33 12.00
N HIS A 37 2.45 -1.26 12.83
CA HIS A 37 3.05 -2.58 12.90
C HIS A 37 2.00 -3.63 13.29
N GLY A 38 2.32 -4.89 13.03
CA GLY A 38 1.45 -5.98 13.42
C GLY A 38 1.93 -7.31 12.89
N GLN A 39 1.00 -8.25 12.76
CA GLN A 39 1.30 -9.63 12.38
C GLN A 39 0.71 -9.97 11.02
N ILE A 40 1.51 -10.60 10.17
CA ILE A 40 1.02 -11.40 9.04
C ILE A 40 0.39 -12.68 9.61
N SER A 41 -0.80 -12.99 9.12
CA SER A 41 -1.56 -14.18 9.49
C SER A 41 -2.40 -14.58 8.28
N SER A 42 -1.71 -15.10 7.26
CA SER A 42 -2.33 -15.35 5.95
C SER A 42 -2.35 -16.83 5.62
N LEU A 43 -3.45 -17.28 5.05
CA LEU A 43 -3.57 -18.59 4.40
C LEU A 43 -3.62 -18.35 2.90
N VAL A 44 -2.61 -18.82 2.17
CA VAL A 44 -2.56 -18.77 0.70
C VAL A 44 -2.92 -20.15 0.16
N LEU A 45 -3.77 -20.18 -0.87
CA LEU A 45 -4.24 -21.41 -1.48
C LEU A 45 -3.49 -21.67 -2.79
N GLY A 46 -2.97 -22.88 -2.98
CA GLY A 46 -2.25 -23.26 -4.20
C GLY A 46 -3.19 -23.48 -5.37
N MET A 47 -3.56 -22.38 -6.04
CA MET A 47 -4.49 -22.39 -7.17
C MET A 47 -4.34 -21.14 -8.04
N PRO A 48 -4.75 -21.19 -9.32
CA PRO A 48 -4.79 -20.00 -10.17
C PRO A 48 -5.72 -18.91 -9.61
N PRO A 49 -5.40 -17.62 -9.80
CA PRO A 49 -6.26 -16.49 -9.38
C PRO A 49 -7.67 -16.51 -9.99
N SER A 50 -7.84 -17.16 -11.14
CA SER A 50 -9.12 -17.30 -11.85
C SER A 50 -9.99 -18.45 -11.34
N THR A 51 -9.59 -19.13 -10.25
CA THR A 51 -10.35 -20.24 -9.67
C THR A 51 -11.54 -19.71 -8.89
N HIS A 52 -12.76 -20.10 -9.28
CA HIS A 52 -14.00 -19.64 -8.63
C HIS A 52 -14.58 -20.68 -7.64
N THR A 53 -14.24 -21.96 -7.80
CA THR A 53 -14.69 -23.05 -6.93
C THR A 53 -13.47 -23.80 -6.40
N ILE A 54 -13.42 -24.00 -5.08
CA ILE A 54 -12.25 -24.55 -4.39
C ILE A 54 -12.69 -25.76 -3.59
N ASN A 55 -12.05 -26.90 -3.81
CA ASN A 55 -12.17 -28.03 -2.92
C ASN A 55 -11.21 -27.86 -1.74
N MET A 56 -11.74 -27.45 -0.59
CA MET A 56 -10.94 -27.19 0.61
C MET A 56 -10.24 -28.44 1.15
N SER A 57 -10.69 -29.64 0.81
CA SER A 57 -10.04 -30.89 1.25
C SER A 57 -8.78 -31.21 0.45
N SER A 58 -8.69 -30.78 -0.82
CA SER A 58 -7.59 -31.14 -1.71
C SER A 58 -6.70 -29.96 -2.12
N VAL A 59 -7.17 -28.72 -1.99
CA VAL A 59 -6.34 -27.55 -2.32
C VAL A 59 -5.12 -27.48 -1.41
N GLU A 60 -3.96 -27.22 -2.01
CA GLU A 60 -2.74 -26.94 -1.26
C GLU A 60 -2.92 -25.66 -0.45
N LYS A 61 -2.32 -25.63 0.74
CA LYS A 61 -2.47 -24.50 1.67
C LYS A 61 -1.11 -24.15 2.24
N PHE A 62 -0.80 -22.87 2.21
CA PHE A 62 0.44 -22.31 2.69
C PHE A 62 0.13 -21.29 3.79
N ILE A 63 0.81 -21.44 4.92
CA ILE A 63 0.72 -20.50 6.04
C ILE A 63 1.83 -19.48 5.87
N LEU A 64 1.48 -18.20 5.89
CA LEU A 64 2.43 -17.10 5.98
C LEU A 64 2.23 -16.43 7.33
N SER A 65 3.30 -16.30 8.12
CA SER A 65 3.23 -15.71 9.46
C SER A 65 4.54 -15.07 9.89
N SER A 66 4.45 -13.88 10.49
CA SER A 66 5.49 -13.15 11.26
C SER A 66 5.00 -11.70 11.50
N ASN A 67 5.90 -10.78 11.80
CA ASN A 67 5.64 -9.36 12.00
C ASN A 67 5.96 -8.51 10.76
N TRP A 68 5.29 -7.38 10.64
CA TRP A 68 5.59 -6.32 9.67
C TRP A 68 5.64 -4.96 10.36
N LYS A 69 6.35 -4.01 9.75
CA LYS A 69 6.42 -2.61 10.21
C LYS A 69 6.46 -1.66 9.02
N LEU A 70 5.70 -0.58 9.14
CA LEU A 70 5.65 0.56 8.23
C LEU A 70 5.89 1.85 9.02
N VAL A 71 6.75 2.72 8.51
CA VAL A 71 7.00 4.06 9.06
C VAL A 71 7.00 5.05 7.90
N THR A 72 6.23 6.12 8.06
CA THR A 72 6.27 7.28 7.18
C THR A 72 6.81 8.50 7.92
N ASP A 73 7.56 9.33 7.21
CA ASP A 73 8.02 10.65 7.66
C ASP A 73 7.64 11.68 6.61
N LYS A 74 6.79 12.65 6.99
CA LYS A 74 6.32 13.73 6.11
C LYS A 74 5.83 13.23 4.75
N GLY A 75 4.96 12.22 4.77
CA GLY A 75 4.40 11.60 3.57
C GLY A 75 5.36 10.71 2.78
N LYS A 76 6.59 10.47 3.24
CA LYS A 76 7.54 9.57 2.57
C LYS A 76 7.69 8.27 3.34
N ILE A 77 8.00 7.18 2.64
CA ILE A 77 8.36 5.91 3.30
C ILE A 77 9.73 6.08 3.95
N ALA A 78 9.77 6.05 5.27
CA ALA A 78 11.01 6.03 6.04
C ALA A 78 11.49 4.59 6.26
N ASN A 79 10.56 3.66 6.49
CA ASN A 79 10.87 2.24 6.58
C ASN A 79 9.66 1.38 6.21
N PHE A 80 9.89 0.31 5.47
CA PHE A 80 8.96 -0.81 5.38
C PHE A 80 9.75 -2.11 5.43
N THR A 81 9.37 -2.99 6.34
CA THR A 81 9.99 -4.30 6.48
C THR A 81 8.93 -5.34 6.83
N SER A 82 9.00 -6.47 6.16
CA SER A 82 8.19 -7.64 6.47
C SER A 82 9.00 -8.89 6.19
N GLU A 83 9.43 -9.57 7.25
CA GLU A 83 10.09 -10.88 7.13
C GLU A 83 9.12 -11.92 7.65
N PHE A 84 8.73 -12.90 6.84
CA PHE A 84 7.77 -13.92 7.23
C PHE A 84 8.21 -15.32 6.86
N TYR A 85 7.84 -16.27 7.73
CA TYR A 85 7.94 -17.69 7.43
C TYR A 85 6.77 -18.08 6.53
N THR A 86 7.06 -18.95 5.56
CA THR A 86 6.07 -19.59 4.72
C THR A 86 6.31 -21.08 4.66
N GLY A 87 5.23 -21.85 4.55
CA GLY A 87 5.30 -23.29 4.33
C GLY A 87 3.93 -23.93 4.18
N PRO A 88 3.85 -25.10 3.54
CA PRO A 88 2.64 -25.91 3.48
C PRO A 88 2.14 -26.29 4.87
N ILE A 89 0.83 -26.46 5.03
CA ILE A 89 0.18 -26.84 6.29
C ILE A 89 0.66 -28.20 6.87
N ASN A 90 1.33 -29.02 6.07
CA ASN A 90 1.93 -30.29 6.51
C ASN A 90 3.33 -30.11 7.14
N GLY A 91 3.84 -28.88 7.22
CA GLY A 91 5.11 -28.54 7.86
C GLY A 91 6.37 -28.83 7.04
N ALA A 92 6.25 -29.29 5.79
CA ALA A 92 7.40 -29.54 4.93
C ALA A 92 7.97 -28.25 4.34
N ASN A 93 9.27 -28.20 4.02
CA ASN A 93 9.88 -27.16 3.17
C ASN A 93 9.63 -25.69 3.58
N ASN A 94 9.62 -25.41 4.89
CA ASN A 94 9.50 -24.05 5.39
C ASN A 94 10.70 -23.19 4.96
N HIS A 95 10.43 -21.94 4.61
CA HIS A 95 11.47 -20.95 4.26
C HIS A 95 11.01 -19.55 4.65
N THR A 96 11.93 -18.58 4.59
CA THR A 96 11.61 -17.18 4.87
C THR A 96 11.51 -16.38 3.58
N HIS A 97 10.64 -15.38 3.59
CA HIS A 97 10.69 -14.25 2.68
C HIS A 97 10.93 -12.96 3.43
N LEU A 98 11.69 -12.05 2.84
CA LEU A 98 11.84 -10.68 3.30
C LEU A 98 11.42 -9.71 2.19
N LEU A 99 10.42 -8.88 2.48
CA LEU A 99 10.03 -7.74 1.66
C LEU A 99 10.79 -6.51 2.17
N THR A 100 11.57 -5.89 1.29
CA THR A 100 12.47 -4.80 1.67
C THR A 100 12.57 -3.75 0.57
N ASN A 101 13.16 -2.61 0.93
CA ASN A 101 13.49 -1.54 -0.03
C ASN A 101 12.25 -1.03 -0.77
N LEU A 102 11.14 -0.77 -0.08
CA LEU A 102 9.94 -0.21 -0.69
C LEU A 102 10.21 1.19 -1.25
N ARG A 103 9.95 1.37 -2.54
CA ARG A 103 10.11 2.63 -3.29
C ARG A 103 8.77 3.01 -3.91
N ILE A 104 8.42 4.29 -3.87
CA ILE A 104 7.18 4.82 -4.46
C ILE A 104 7.55 5.58 -5.74
N PRO A 105 7.18 5.09 -6.95
CA PRO A 105 7.31 5.86 -8.18
C PRO A 105 6.52 7.17 -8.09
N ASP A 106 7.04 8.23 -8.71
CA ASP A 106 6.45 9.58 -8.76
C ASP A 106 6.42 10.35 -7.43
N ASP A 107 7.08 9.85 -6.37
CA ASP A 107 7.17 10.50 -5.05
C ASP A 107 5.81 10.95 -4.48
N LYS A 108 4.73 10.25 -4.85
CA LYS A 108 3.38 10.58 -4.37
C LYS A 108 3.35 10.43 -2.85
N PRO A 109 2.89 11.47 -2.13
CA PRO A 109 3.01 11.47 -0.70
C PRO A 109 1.96 10.53 -0.08
N VAL A 110 2.41 9.68 0.84
CA VAL A 110 1.59 8.72 1.57
C VAL A 110 0.76 9.45 2.61
N GLN A 111 -0.55 9.23 2.57
CA GLN A 111 -1.52 9.83 3.48
C GLN A 111 -2.25 8.76 4.26
N LEU A 112 -2.55 9.08 5.51
CA LEU A 112 -3.46 8.32 6.34
C LEU A 112 -4.79 9.06 6.36
N SER A 113 -5.86 8.44 5.87
CA SER A 113 -7.19 9.05 5.89
C SER A 113 -7.75 9.13 7.32
N PRO A 114 -8.83 9.90 7.56
CA PRO A 114 -9.42 10.05 8.89
C PRO A 114 -9.88 8.73 9.54
N ASP A 115 -10.31 7.75 8.74
CA ASP A 115 -10.66 6.39 9.17
C ASP A 115 -9.43 5.51 9.44
N ARG A 116 -8.22 6.07 9.35
CA ARG A 116 -6.92 5.38 9.52
C ARG A 116 -6.65 4.35 8.41
N SER A 117 -7.19 4.57 7.21
CA SER A 117 -6.85 3.80 6.02
C SER A 117 -5.70 4.45 5.24
N THR A 118 -4.96 3.64 4.49
CA THR A 118 -3.99 4.13 3.50
C THR A 118 -3.80 3.09 2.40
N LYS A 119 -3.45 3.55 1.19
CA LYS A 119 -3.08 2.69 0.06
C LYS A 119 -1.79 3.22 -0.55
N ILE A 120 -0.79 2.35 -0.60
CA ILE A 120 0.56 2.64 -1.07
C ILE A 120 0.82 1.76 -2.27
N SER A 121 1.06 2.36 -3.43
CA SER A 121 1.53 1.67 -4.63
C SER A 121 3.01 1.95 -4.83
N GLY A 122 3.81 0.90 -5.00
CA GLY A 122 5.26 1.01 -5.12
C GLY A 122 5.90 -0.20 -5.78
N ILE A 123 7.22 -0.27 -5.65
CA ILE A 123 8.05 -1.43 -5.99
C ILE A 123 8.90 -1.80 -4.78
N LEU A 124 9.16 -3.10 -4.59
CA LEU A 124 10.03 -3.58 -3.52
C LEU A 124 10.84 -4.79 -3.98
N ASP A 125 11.82 -5.18 -3.19
CA ASP A 125 12.63 -6.36 -3.43
C ASP A 125 12.19 -7.49 -2.49
N VAL A 126 12.24 -8.72 -2.99
CA VAL A 126 11.87 -9.94 -2.27
C VAL A 126 13.08 -10.85 -2.19
N LEU A 127 13.46 -11.19 -0.96
CA LEU A 127 14.48 -12.19 -0.68
C LEU A 127 13.80 -13.49 -0.23
N THR A 128 14.44 -14.62 -0.50
CA THR A 128 14.08 -15.95 -0.01
C THR A 128 15.28 -16.53 0.73
N ASN A 129 15.10 -16.91 2.00
CA ASN A 129 16.19 -17.41 2.86
C ASN A 129 17.43 -16.49 2.85
N GLY A 130 17.19 -15.17 2.92
CA GLY A 130 18.25 -14.14 2.91
C GLY A 130 18.94 -13.90 1.57
N LYS A 131 18.50 -14.54 0.48
CA LYS A 131 19.05 -14.35 -0.88
C LYS A 131 18.04 -13.64 -1.77
N ALA A 132 18.50 -12.73 -2.62
CA ALA A 132 17.63 -12.06 -3.59
C ALA A 132 16.89 -13.08 -4.47
N ALA A 133 15.56 -12.97 -4.55
CA ALA A 133 14.70 -13.83 -5.35
C ALA A 133 14.05 -13.06 -6.50
N TRP A 134 13.45 -11.90 -6.19
CA TRP A 134 12.83 -11.02 -7.18
C TRP A 134 13.09 -9.56 -6.81
N ASN A 135 13.46 -8.73 -7.79
CA ASN A 135 13.71 -7.30 -7.59
C ASN A 135 12.61 -6.47 -8.27
N ASP A 136 12.41 -5.25 -7.80
CA ASP A 136 11.48 -4.28 -8.40
C ASP A 136 10.04 -4.81 -8.60
N VAL A 137 9.57 -5.63 -7.66
CA VAL A 137 8.23 -6.24 -7.74
C VAL A 137 7.18 -5.17 -7.47
N LEU A 138 6.34 -4.89 -8.47
CA LEU A 138 5.16 -4.03 -8.33
C LEU A 138 4.31 -4.50 -7.14
N THR A 139 4.06 -3.59 -6.21
CA THR A 139 3.45 -3.90 -4.92
C THR A 139 2.38 -2.88 -4.56
N THR A 140 1.29 -3.36 -3.97
CA THR A 140 0.28 -2.53 -3.31
C THR A 140 0.15 -2.94 -1.85
N ILE A 141 0.36 -2.00 -0.93
CA ILE A 141 0.12 -2.18 0.50
C ILE A 141 -1.11 -1.36 0.86
N SER A 142 -2.09 -1.98 1.53
CA SER A 142 -3.27 -1.27 2.02
C SER A 142 -3.46 -1.54 3.49
N ILE A 143 -3.61 -0.47 4.28
CA ILE A 143 -4.14 -0.56 5.64
C ILE A 143 -5.60 -0.12 5.57
N SER A 144 -6.51 -0.93 6.11
CA SER A 144 -7.94 -0.61 6.16
C SER A 144 -8.39 -0.40 7.60
N ASN A 145 -9.05 0.74 7.84
CA ASN A 145 -9.63 1.13 9.12
C ASN A 145 -8.63 1.08 10.30
N GLY A 146 -7.33 1.20 10.03
CA GLY A 146 -6.25 1.01 11.00
C GLY A 146 -6.21 -0.38 11.66
N ARG A 147 -6.84 -1.40 11.06
CA ARG A 147 -7.08 -2.72 11.68
C ARG A 147 -6.47 -3.88 10.95
N THR A 148 -6.46 -3.83 9.62
CA THR A 148 -5.92 -4.92 8.79
C THR A 148 -4.96 -4.35 7.78
N ILE A 149 -3.98 -5.18 7.39
CA ILE A 149 -3.09 -4.92 6.27
C ILE A 149 -3.32 -5.97 5.18
N SER A 150 -3.21 -5.54 3.93
CA SER A 150 -3.00 -6.42 2.79
C SER A 150 -1.75 -5.96 2.02
N ILE A 151 -0.93 -6.93 1.62
CA ILE A 151 0.26 -6.71 0.80
C ILE A 151 0.08 -7.56 -0.46
N SER A 152 -0.12 -6.91 -1.59
CA SER A 152 -0.26 -7.56 -2.89
C SER A 152 1.01 -7.37 -3.69
N LEU A 153 1.63 -8.48 -4.09
CA LEU A 153 2.78 -8.52 -4.99
C LEU A 153 2.30 -8.92 -6.38
N ALA A 154 2.80 -8.27 -7.42
CA ALA A 154 2.42 -8.62 -8.79
C ALA A 154 2.76 -10.08 -9.09
N ASP A 155 1.75 -10.84 -9.51
CA ASP A 155 1.84 -12.29 -9.75
C ASP A 155 2.97 -12.63 -10.73
N ASN A 156 3.05 -11.92 -11.85
CA ASN A 156 4.13 -12.10 -12.83
C ASN A 156 5.51 -11.70 -12.28
N GLY A 157 5.57 -10.65 -11.46
CA GLY A 157 6.82 -10.17 -10.85
C GLY A 157 7.40 -11.14 -9.83
N THR A 158 6.59 -12.08 -9.32
CA THR A 158 7.00 -13.13 -8.39
C THR A 158 6.94 -14.53 -9.02
N GLN A 159 6.86 -14.62 -10.35
CA GLN A 159 6.75 -15.90 -11.07
C GLN A 159 5.60 -16.78 -10.55
N ARG A 160 4.52 -16.14 -10.11
CA ARG A 160 3.33 -16.75 -9.53
C ARG A 160 3.51 -17.44 -8.19
N HIS A 161 4.59 -17.13 -7.46
CA HIS A 161 4.91 -17.77 -6.20
C HIS A 161 3.82 -17.58 -5.13
N PHE A 162 3.17 -16.42 -5.11
CA PHE A 162 2.08 -16.12 -4.17
C PHE A 162 0.67 -16.35 -4.76
N MET A 163 0.58 -17.06 -5.90
CA MET A 163 -0.69 -17.47 -6.51
C MET A 163 -1.66 -16.30 -6.78
N GLY A 164 -1.11 -15.12 -7.09
CA GLY A 164 -1.84 -13.85 -7.24
C GLY A 164 -2.69 -13.42 -6.03
N GLN A 165 -2.53 -14.03 -4.86
CA GLN A 165 -3.28 -13.71 -3.65
C GLN A 165 -2.56 -12.64 -2.82
N PRO A 166 -3.28 -11.67 -2.24
CA PRO A 166 -2.69 -10.77 -1.24
C PRO A 166 -2.29 -11.53 0.02
N ILE A 167 -1.24 -11.03 0.67
CA ILE A 167 -0.80 -11.47 1.99
C ILE A 167 -1.52 -10.61 3.03
N TYR A 168 -2.27 -11.23 3.93
CA TYR A 168 -3.07 -10.53 4.95
C TYR A 168 -2.44 -10.53 6.34
N GLY A 169 -2.75 -9.50 7.10
CA GLY A 169 -2.34 -9.38 8.49
C GLY A 169 -3.24 -8.47 9.32
N ILE A 170 -3.01 -8.49 10.63
CA ILE A 170 -3.64 -7.62 11.61
C ILE A 170 -2.68 -6.48 11.97
N VAL A 171 -3.23 -5.29 12.16
CA VAL A 171 -2.53 -4.12 12.70
C VAL A 171 -2.64 -4.20 14.22
N ASN A 172 -1.51 -4.34 14.90
CA ASN A 172 -1.46 -4.34 16.35
C ASN A 172 -1.53 -2.90 16.87
N ASP A 173 -0.84 -1.98 16.21
CA ASP A 173 -0.87 -0.58 16.54
C ASP A 173 -0.61 0.30 15.31
N LEU A 174 -1.17 1.51 15.35
CA LEU A 174 -0.99 2.54 14.33
C LEU A 174 -1.02 3.91 14.99
N ILE A 175 0.11 4.61 14.98
CA ILE A 175 0.26 5.91 15.64
C ILE A 175 0.50 6.97 14.57
N ARG A 176 -0.38 7.97 14.49
CA ARG A 176 -0.12 9.22 13.75
C ARG A 176 0.67 10.15 14.68
N GLN A 177 1.83 10.59 14.22
CA GLN A 177 2.63 11.59 14.90
C GLN A 177 2.12 12.97 14.47
N GLN A 178 1.85 13.83 15.46
CA GLN A 178 1.43 15.22 15.25
C GLN A 178 2.65 16.13 15.12
#